data_AF-A0A453CV75-F1
#
_entry.id   AF-A0A453CV75-F1
#
_cell.length_a   1.000
_cell.length_b   1.000
_cell.length_c   1.000
_cell.angle_alpha   90.00
_cell.angle_beta   90.00
_cell.angle_gamma   90.00
#
_symmetry.space_group_name_H-M   'P 1'
#
loop_
_entity.id
_entity.type
_entity.pdbx_description
1 polymer ?
#
loop_
_entity_poly.entity_id
_entity_poly.type
_entity_poly.pdbx_seq_one_letter_code
_entity_poly.pdbx_strand_id
1 'polypeptide(L)'
;LFNEGQFEMATMCFEKAGDAHREKLARAAGLVATANHVISTNLELGKASLQTASEIYESIGMHEKAATCYIKLGDYKKAGLSTLIISKLCP
;
A
#
# COMPACT_ATOMS: atom_id res chain seq x y z
N LEU A 1 -10.67 -13.38 -5.74
CA LEU A 1 -9.44 -12.73 -6.25
C LEU A 1 -8.75 -11.83 -5.22
N PHE A 2 -9.18 -10.58 -4.98
CA PHE A 2 -8.46 -9.66 -4.06
C PHE A 2 -8.36 -10.18 -2.62
N ASN A 3 -9.46 -10.65 -2.05
CA ASN A 3 -9.48 -11.24 -0.69
C ASN A 3 -8.80 -12.61 -0.61
N GLU A 4 -8.49 -13.24 -1.76
CA GLU A 4 -7.82 -14.53 -1.85
C GLU A 4 -6.30 -14.37 -2.05
N GLY A 5 -5.78 -13.13 -1.95
CA GLY A 5 -4.35 -12.84 -2.14
C GLY A 5 -3.88 -12.85 -3.60
N GLN A 6 -4.80 -12.98 -4.56
CA GLN A 6 -4.51 -12.96 -5.99
C GLN A 6 -4.51 -11.51 -6.51
N PHE A 7 -3.58 -10.71 -6.00
CA PHE A 7 -3.54 -9.26 -6.24
C PHE A 7 -3.25 -8.88 -7.69
N GLU A 8 -2.41 -9.66 -8.39
CA GLU A 8 -2.10 -9.43 -9.80
C GLU A 8 -3.35 -9.59 -10.68
N MET A 9 -4.07 -10.72 -10.51
CA MET A 9 -5.33 -10.94 -11.22
C MET A 9 -6.39 -9.89 -10.86
N ALA A 10 -6.48 -9.50 -9.58
CA ALA A 10 -7.40 -8.44 -9.16
C ALA A 10 -7.07 -7.09 -9.82
N THR A 11 -5.78 -6.74 -9.91
CA THR A 11 -5.30 -5.50 -10.55
C THR A 11 -5.74 -5.46 -12.01
N MET A 12 -5.49 -6.54 -12.77
CA MET A 12 -5.90 -6.65 -14.19
C MET A 12 -7.43 -6.55 -14.37
N CYS A 13 -8.22 -7.16 -13.47
CA CYS A 13 -9.67 -7.08 -13.53
C CYS A 13 -10.17 -5.65 -13.34
N PHE A 14 -9.64 -4.92 -12.35
CA PHE A 14 -10.06 -3.54 -12.08
C PHE A 14 -9.61 -2.57 -13.17
N GLU A 15 -8.41 -2.77 -13.72
CA GLU A 15 -7.93 -2.01 -14.87
C GLU A 15 -8.87 -2.18 -16.06
N LYS A 16 -9.23 -3.42 -16.40
CA LYS A 16 -10.17 -3.71 -17.50
C LYS A 16 -11.58 -3.16 -17.27
N ALA A 17 -12.00 -3.07 -16.02
CA ALA A 17 -13.28 -2.46 -15.64
C ALA A 17 -13.25 -0.93 -15.61
N GLY A 18 -12.07 -0.31 -15.79
CA GLY A 18 -11.90 1.14 -15.67
C GLY A 18 -11.96 1.67 -14.23
N ASP A 19 -11.89 0.78 -13.23
CA ASP A 19 -11.92 1.15 -11.82
C ASP A 19 -10.51 1.45 -11.31
N ALA A 20 -10.03 2.65 -11.64
CA ALA A 20 -8.67 3.09 -11.31
C ALA A 20 -8.39 3.16 -9.80
N HIS A 21 -9.41 3.35 -8.96
CA HIS A 21 -9.22 3.36 -7.50
C HIS A 21 -8.96 1.94 -6.99
N ARG A 22 -9.79 0.98 -7.39
CA ARG A 22 -9.62 -0.43 -6.97
C ARG A 22 -8.41 -1.10 -7.60
N GLU A 23 -8.02 -0.70 -8.80
CA GLU A 23 -6.76 -1.14 -9.42
C GLU A 23 -5.56 -0.77 -8.53
N LYS A 24 -5.41 0.52 -8.21
CA LYS A 24 -4.33 1.00 -7.33
C LYS A 24 -4.36 0.34 -5.96
N LEU A 25 -5.56 0.14 -5.40
CA LEU A 25 -5.74 -0.59 -4.13
C LEU A 25 -5.24 -2.04 -4.22
N ALA A 26 -5.60 -2.75 -5.28
CA ALA A 26 -5.12 -4.11 -5.58
C ALA A 26 -3.60 -4.18 -5.70
N ARG A 27 -3.03 -3.27 -6.49
CA ARG A 27 -1.59 -3.18 -6.72
C ARG A 27 -0.81 -2.91 -5.43
N ALA A 28 -1.25 -1.93 -4.62
CA ALA A 28 -0.60 -1.61 -3.35
C ALA A 28 -0.66 -2.78 -2.36
N ALA A 29 -1.80 -3.48 -2.28
CA ALA A 29 -1.94 -4.65 -1.42
C ALA A 29 -1.01 -5.80 -1.86
N GLY A 30 -0.86 -6.01 -3.17
CA GLY A 30 0.09 -6.96 -3.73
C GLY A 30 1.54 -6.65 -3.36
N LEU A 31 1.95 -5.38 -3.45
CA LEU A 31 3.27 -4.94 -3.04
C LEU A 31 3.54 -5.16 -1.54
N VAL A 32 2.55 -4.93 -0.67
CA VAL A 32 2.67 -5.23 0.76
C VAL A 32 2.83 -6.73 1.01
N ALA A 33 2.08 -7.57 0.28
CA ALA A 33 2.20 -9.02 0.38
C ALA A 33 3.60 -9.49 -0.05
N THR A 34 4.09 -8.99 -1.20
CA THR A 34 5.45 -9.24 -1.68
C THR A 34 6.48 -8.81 -0.65
N ALA A 35 6.35 -7.60 -0.09
CA ALA A 35 7.27 -7.11 0.91
C ALA A 35 7.34 -8.02 2.14
N ASN A 36 6.20 -8.40 2.71
CA ASN A 36 6.16 -9.28 3.87
C ASN A 36 6.78 -10.65 3.57
N HIS A 37 6.68 -11.14 2.33
CA HIS A 37 7.28 -12.40 1.91
C HIS A 37 8.81 -12.31 1.78
N VAL A 38 9.32 -11.25 1.15
CA VAL A 38 10.75 -11.17 0.77
C VAL A 38 11.62 -10.44 1.80
N ILE A 39 11.06 -9.70 2.76
CA ILE A 39 11.86 -8.84 3.64
C ILE A 39 12.91 -9.59 4.48
N SER A 40 12.67 -10.88 4.77
CA SER A 40 13.60 -11.72 5.52
C SER A 40 14.80 -12.21 4.69
N THR A 41 14.64 -12.32 3.37
CA THR A 41 15.66 -12.84 2.44
C THR A 41 16.28 -11.75 1.58
N ASN A 42 15.55 -10.67 1.32
CA ASN A 42 15.97 -9.50 0.57
C ASN A 42 15.31 -8.24 1.15
N LEU A 43 15.99 -7.66 2.14
CA LEU A 43 15.54 -6.47 2.86
C LEU A 43 15.31 -5.27 1.94
N GLU A 44 16.22 -5.04 0.98
CA GLU A 44 16.15 -3.90 0.06
C GLU A 44 14.90 -4.00 -0.85
N LEU A 45 14.64 -5.17 -1.42
CA LEU A 45 13.43 -5.40 -2.22
C LEU A 45 12.15 -5.24 -1.38
N GLY A 46 12.16 -5.76 -0.15
CA GLY A 46 11.05 -5.63 0.78
C GLY A 46 10.74 -4.17 1.12
N LYS A 47 11.78 -3.37 1.42
CA LYS A 47 11.65 -1.93 1.68
C LYS A 47 11.18 -1.16 0.45
N ALA A 48 11.75 -1.42 -0.73
CA ALA A 48 11.31 -0.77 -1.98
C ALA A 48 9.84 -1.06 -2.30
N SER A 49 9.39 -2.29 -2.04
CA SER A 49 7.99 -2.69 -2.21
C SER A 49 7.06 -1.96 -1.23
N LEU A 50 7.44 -1.84 0.05
CA LEU A 50 6.68 -1.05 1.04
C LEU A 50 6.63 0.44 0.69
N GLN A 51 7.74 1.00 0.20
CA GLN A 51 7.80 2.41 -0.22
C GLN A 51 6.83 2.66 -1.36
N THR A 52 6.86 1.82 -2.40
CA THR A 52 5.95 1.94 -3.55
C THR A 52 4.48 1.76 -3.12
N ALA A 53 4.19 0.80 -2.23
CA ALA A 53 2.84 0.61 -1.69
C ALA A 53 2.34 1.83 -0.92
N SER A 54 3.21 2.44 -0.09
CA SER A 54 2.86 3.62 0.70
C SER A 54 2.47 4.81 -0.18
N GLU A 55 3.22 5.07 -1.25
CA GLU A 55 2.97 6.15 -2.21
C GLU A 55 1.67 5.94 -2.97
N ILE A 56 1.39 4.70 -3.39
CA ILE A 56 0.12 4.37 -4.04
C ILE A 56 -1.04 4.62 -3.08
N TYR A 57 -0.95 4.14 -1.83
CA TYR A 57 -2.00 4.37 -0.83
C TYR A 57 -2.25 5.85 -0.57
N GLU A 58 -1.20 6.68 -0.48
CA GLU A 58 -1.37 8.14 -0.36
C GLU A 58 -2.09 8.73 -1.58
N SER A 59 -1.73 8.29 -2.79
CA SER A 59 -2.35 8.79 -4.02
C SER A 59 -3.85 8.49 -4.15
N ILE A 60 -4.36 7.49 -3.42
CA ILE A 60 -5.78 7.11 -3.39
C ILE A 60 -6.49 7.45 -2.07
N GLY A 61 -5.85 8.24 -1.20
CA GLY A 61 -6.41 8.71 0.08
C GLY A 61 -6.46 7.65 1.19
N MET A 62 -5.80 6.50 1.02
CA MET A 62 -5.76 5.44 2.03
C MET A 62 -4.65 5.65 3.05
N HIS A 63 -4.70 6.78 3.75
CA HIS A 63 -3.63 7.26 4.63
C HIS A 63 -3.29 6.31 5.78
N GLU A 64 -4.24 5.52 6.31
CA GLU A 64 -3.97 4.55 7.38
C GLU A 64 -3.08 3.40 6.88
N LYS A 65 -3.34 2.94 5.66
CA LYS A 65 -2.54 1.89 5.02
C LYS A 65 -1.16 2.42 4.65
N ALA A 66 -1.06 3.68 4.18
CA ALA A 66 0.22 4.33 3.96
C ALA A 66 1.04 4.44 5.26
N ALA A 67 0.42 4.93 6.34
CA ALA A 67 1.07 5.04 7.66
C ALA A 67 1.60 3.68 8.15
N THR A 68 0.83 2.61 7.97
CA THR A 68 1.25 1.24 8.32
C THR A 68 2.50 0.81 7.55
N CYS A 69 2.59 1.15 6.25
CA CYS A 69 3.78 0.86 5.44
C CYS A 69 4.99 1.66 5.94
N TYR A 70 4.81 2.95 6.23
CA TYR A 70 5.87 3.81 6.78
C TYR A 70 6.37 3.34 8.15
N ILE A 71 5.49 2.85 9.02
CA ILE A 71 5.89 2.22 10.30
C ILE A 71 6.78 1.00 10.04
N LYS A 72 6.39 0.12 9.11
CA LYS A 72 7.20 -1.06 8.73
C LYS A 72 8.56 -0.67 8.14
N LEU A 73 8.64 0.49 7.48
CA LEU A 73 9.89 1.06 6.96
C LEU A 73 10.75 1.74 8.04
N GLY A 74 10.18 2.03 9.21
CA GLY A 74 10.81 2.85 10.25
C GLY A 74 10.74 4.36 10.00
N ASP A 75 9.97 4.82 9.00
CA ASP A 75 9.76 6.25 8.72
C ASP A 75 8.60 6.79 9.56
N TYR A 76 8.84 6.92 10.86
CA TYR A 76 7.83 7.40 11.81
C TYR A 76 7.39 8.85 11.55
N LYS A 77 8.25 9.65 10.92
CA LYS A 77 7.91 11.02 10.55
C LYS A 77 6.82 11.03 9.48
N LYS A 78 6.97 10.26 8.40
CA LYS A 78 5.92 10.12 7.39
C LYS A 78 4.68 9.45 7.95
N ALA A 79 4.83 8.39 8.74
CA ALA A 79 3.67 7.72 9.36
C ALA A 79 2.83 8.68 10.24
N GLY A 80 3.50 9.51 11.04
CA GLY A 80 2.84 10.52 11.85
C GLY A 80 2.11 11.56 11.01
N LEU A 81 2.71 12.01 9.91
CA LEU A 81 2.08 12.94 8.98
C LEU A 81 0.84 12.34 8.32
N SER A 82 0.92 11.10 7.81
CA SER A 82 -0.22 10.41 7.20
C SER A 82 -1.37 10.22 8.23
N THR A 83 -1.06 9.94 9.49
CA THR A 83 -2.05 9.81 10.58
C THR A 83 -2.69 11.16 10.95
N LEU A 84 -1.90 12.24 10.97
CA LEU A 84 -2.41 13.60 11.23
C LEU A 84 -3.35 14.10 10.13
N ILE A 85 -3.13 13.68 8.88
CA ILE A 85 -4.04 14.01 7.77
C ILE A 85 -5.43 13.40 8.02
N ILE A 86 -5.49 12.17 8.52
CA ILE A 86 -6.77 11.49 8.85
C ILE A 86 -7.53 12.26 9.94
N SER A 87 -6.85 12.66 11.03
CA SER A 87 -7.51 13.35 12.14
C SER A 87 -8.03 14.75 11.77
N LYS A 88 -7.52 15.37 10.70
CA LYS A 88 -8.07 16.62 10.17
C LYS A 88 -9.22 16.43 9.19
N LEU A 89 -9.35 15.25 8.58
CA LEU A 89 -10.38 14.94 7.58
C LEU A 89 -11.64 14.31 8.19
N CYS A 90 -11.56 13.70 9.38
CA CYS A 90 -12.71 13.22 10.15
C CYS A 90 -13.00 14.17 11.33
N PRO A 91 -13.99 15.09 11.23
CA PRO A 91 -14.44 15.93 12.34
C PRO A 91 -15.21 15.16 13.41
#